data_AF-A0A3D2H264-F1
#
_entry.id   AF-A0A3D2H264-F1
#
_cell.length_a   1.000
_cell.length_b   1.000
_cell.length_c   1.000
_cell.angle_alpha   90.00
_cell.angle_beta   90.00
_cell.angle_gamma   90.00
#
_symmetry.space_group_name_H-M   'P 1'
#
loop_
_entity.id
_entity.type
_entity.pdbx_description
1 polymer ?
#
loop_
_entity_poly.entity_id
_entity_poly.type
_entity_poly.pdbx_seq_one_letter_code
_entity_poly.pdbx_strand_id
1 'polypeptide(L)'
;MCCQVNVTKGTLSQAEIDAYVDHARQKYNREPLSMDIAVDGDEVELSYDFGNVPFQRIRRITGYLVGTLDRFNNAKRAEEHDRVKHGMPAAV
;
A
#
# COMPACT_ATOMS: atom_id res chain seq x y z
N MET A 1 4.69 -14.26 -10.12
CA MET A 1 3.31 -14.81 -10.00
C MET A 1 2.51 -14.25 -11.17
N CYS A 2 1.45 -14.90 -11.66
CA CYS A 2 0.62 -14.26 -12.68
C CYS A 2 -0.17 -13.10 -12.03
N CYS A 3 -0.02 -11.88 -12.56
CA CYS A 3 -0.84 -10.74 -12.17
C CYS A 3 -2.29 -11.06 -12.55
N GLN A 4 -3.23 -10.91 -11.61
CA GLN A 4 -4.65 -11.10 -11.92
C GLN A 4 -5.18 -9.86 -12.65
N VAL A 5 -5.55 -10.02 -13.93
CA VAL A 5 -6.02 -8.91 -14.76
C VAL A 5 -7.54 -8.98 -14.93
N ASN A 6 -8.24 -7.90 -14.61
CA ASN A 6 -9.66 -7.75 -14.93
C ASN A 6 -9.83 -6.64 -15.96
N VAL A 7 -10.46 -6.97 -17.11
CA VAL A 7 -10.80 -5.99 -18.13
C VAL A 7 -12.29 -5.68 -18.05
N THR A 8 -12.63 -4.40 -18.00
CA THR A 8 -14.01 -3.91 -17.95
C THR A 8 -14.32 -3.00 -19.13
N LYS A 9 -15.60 -2.96 -19.53
CA LYS A 9 -16.15 -2.10 -20.59
C LYS A 9 -15.56 -2.27 -22.00
N GLY A 10 -14.84 -3.37 -22.26
CA GLY A 10 -14.30 -3.65 -23.59
C GLY A 10 -13.57 -4.98 -23.68
N THR A 11 -12.93 -5.21 -24.83
CA THR A 11 -12.04 -6.35 -25.08
C THR A 11 -10.67 -5.82 -25.47
N LEU A 12 -9.62 -6.37 -24.87
CA LEU A 12 -8.23 -6.03 -25.19
C LEU A 12 -7.51 -7.29 -25.69
N SER A 13 -6.48 -7.08 -26.52
CA SER A 13 -5.63 -8.19 -26.93
C SER A 13 -4.71 -8.62 -25.78
N GLN A 14 -4.29 -9.88 -25.79
CA GLN A 14 -3.36 -10.38 -24.77
C GLN A 14 -2.01 -9.63 -24.82
N ALA A 15 -1.55 -9.26 -26.02
CA ALA A 15 -0.30 -8.51 -26.19
C ALA A 15 -0.36 -7.11 -25.56
N GLU A 16 -1.50 -6.42 -25.64
CA GLU A 16 -1.69 -5.12 -24.98
C GLU A 16 -1.76 -5.27 -23.46
N ILE A 17 -2.48 -6.30 -22.97
CA ILE A 17 -2.53 -6.61 -21.53
C ILE A 17 -1.11 -6.86 -20.99
N ASP A 18 -0.31 -7.66 -21.68
CA ASP A 18 1.07 -7.96 -21.30
C ASP A 18 1.93 -6.69 -21.30
N ALA A 19 1.76 -5.81 -22.30
CA ALA A 19 2.44 -4.52 -22.35
C ALA A 19 2.08 -3.61 -21.16
N TYR A 20 0.81 -3.58 -20.73
CA TYR A 20 0.40 -2.81 -19.54
C TYR A 20 0.98 -3.39 -18.25
N VAL A 21 1.02 -4.72 -18.12
CA VAL A 21 1.68 -5.38 -16.98
C VAL A 21 3.17 -5.04 -16.94
N ASP A 22 3.85 -5.09 -18.09
CA ASP A 22 5.27 -4.76 -18.19
C ASP A 22 5.55 -3.28 -17.93
N HIS A 23 4.67 -2.38 -18.37
CA HIS A 23 4.73 -0.97 -18.01
C HIS A 23 4.65 -0.76 -16.50
N ALA A 24 3.74 -1.46 -15.80
CA ALA A 24 3.60 -1.40 -14.35
C ALA A 24 4.89 -1.87 -13.64
N ARG A 25 5.47 -2.98 -14.10
CA ARG A 25 6.73 -3.52 -13.58
C ARG A 25 7.88 -2.52 -13.70
N GLN A 26 8.02 -1.88 -14.86
CA GLN A 26 9.08 -0.89 -15.09
C GLN A 26 8.86 0.39 -14.28
N LYS A 27 7.61 0.88 -14.22
CA LYS A 27 7.27 2.14 -13.54
C LYS A 27 7.42 2.06 -12.02
N TYR A 28 6.97 0.96 -11.41
CA TYR A 28 6.94 0.81 -9.95
C TYR A 28 8.02 -0.12 -9.40
N ASN A 29 8.86 -0.69 -10.28
CA ASN A 29 9.91 -1.65 -9.95
C ASN A 29 9.41 -2.80 -9.05
N ARG A 30 8.16 -3.21 -9.26
CA ARG A 30 7.44 -4.23 -8.47
C ARG A 30 6.40 -4.93 -9.33
N GLU A 31 6.19 -6.22 -9.10
CA GLU A 31 5.08 -6.95 -9.74
C GLU A 31 3.74 -6.56 -9.08
N PRO A 32 2.74 -6.09 -9.87
CA PRO A 32 1.38 -5.94 -9.36
C PRO A 32 0.76 -7.31 -9.05
N LEU A 33 -0.05 -7.35 -8.00
CA LEU A 33 -0.82 -8.53 -7.61
C LEU A 33 -2.08 -8.66 -8.47
N SER A 34 -2.78 -7.53 -8.64
CA SER A 34 -3.88 -7.41 -9.59
C SER A 34 -3.84 -6.08 -10.34
N MET A 35 -4.47 -6.06 -11.51
CA MET A 35 -4.62 -4.89 -12.35
C MET A 35 -6.03 -4.85 -12.92
N ASP A 36 -6.71 -3.73 -12.72
CA ASP A 36 -8.01 -3.46 -13.32
C ASP A 36 -7.82 -2.48 -14.49
N ILE A 37 -8.29 -2.90 -15.66
CA ILE A 37 -8.25 -2.11 -16.88
C ILE A 37 -9.68 -1.74 -17.25
N ALA A 38 -10.01 -0.45 -17.24
CA ALA A 38 -11.28 0.04 -17.76
C ALA A 38 -11.04 0.71 -19.12
N VAL A 39 -11.66 0.14 -20.16
CA VAL A 39 -11.59 0.70 -21.52
C VAL A 39 -12.61 1.83 -21.65
N ASP A 40 -12.16 3.01 -22.10
CA ASP A 40 -13.00 4.17 -22.40
C ASP A 40 -12.67 4.73 -23.79
N GLY A 41 -13.34 4.20 -24.81
CA GLY A 41 -13.08 4.56 -26.20
C GLY A 41 -11.66 4.18 -26.63
N ASP A 42 -10.84 5.20 -26.93
CA ASP A 42 -9.43 5.06 -27.33
C ASP A 42 -8.47 5.11 -26.13
N GLU A 43 -8.98 5.35 -24.91
CA GLU A 43 -8.19 5.45 -23.68
C GLU A 43 -8.45 4.28 -22.74
N VAL A 44 -7.51 4.06 -21.82
CA VAL A 44 -7.63 3.05 -20.76
C VAL A 44 -7.30 3.66 -19.40
N GLU A 45 -8.15 3.40 -18.42
CA GLU A 45 -7.86 3.67 -17.01
C GLU A 45 -7.21 2.42 -16.39
N LEU A 46 -6.02 2.59 -15.81
CA LEU A 46 -5.25 1.50 -15.20
C LEU A 46 -5.18 1.68 -13.69
N SER A 47 -5.81 0.75 -12.96
CA SER A 47 -5.71 0.65 -11.51
C SER A 47 -4.84 -0.54 -11.13
N TYR A 48 -3.84 -0.31 -10.28
CA TYR A 48 -2.90 -1.34 -9.84
C TYR A 48 -3.07 -1.63 -8.35
N ASP A 49 -3.19 -2.89 -8.00
CA ASP A 49 -3.04 -3.36 -6.63
C ASP A 49 -1.70 -4.10 -6.48
N PHE A 50 -0.80 -3.55 -5.67
CA PHE A 50 0.48 -4.18 -5.33
C PHE A 50 0.41 -5.03 -4.07
N GLY A 51 -0.76 -5.12 -3.44
CA GLY A 51 -0.97 -5.73 -2.14
C GLY A 51 -0.36 -4.91 -1.01
N ASN A 52 -0.74 -5.29 0.21
CA ASN A 52 -0.30 -4.59 1.40
C ASN A 52 1.18 -4.88 1.71
N VAL A 53 1.96 -3.83 1.97
CA VAL A 53 3.35 -3.98 2.45
C VAL A 53 3.32 -3.92 3.97
N PRO A 54 3.82 -4.94 4.69
CA PRO A 54 3.87 -4.87 6.14
C PRO A 54 4.75 -3.71 6.57
N PHE A 55 4.20 -2.80 7.37
CA PHE A 55 4.95 -1.72 8.00
C PHE A 55 4.88 -1.85 9.52
N GLN A 56 5.96 -1.45 10.18
CA GLN A 56 6.04 -1.41 11.64
C GLN A 56 6.07 0.04 12.12
N ARG A 57 5.30 0.33 13.17
CA ARG A 57 5.34 1.63 13.85
C ARG A 57 6.43 1.64 14.90
N ILE A 58 7.60 2.14 14.53
CA ILE A 58 8.73 2.41 15.44
C ILE A 58 8.41 3.66 16.27
N ARG A 59 8.75 3.63 17.57
CA ARG A 59 8.41 4.70 18.51
C ARG A 59 9.64 5.20 19.25
N ARG A 60 9.67 6.49 19.61
CA ARG A 60 10.71 7.02 20.51
C ARG A 60 10.37 6.75 21.98
N ILE A 61 11.35 6.26 22.74
CA ILE A 61 11.33 6.17 24.20
C ILE A 61 12.52 6.96 24.72
N THR A 62 12.31 7.92 25.63
CA THR A 62 13.36 8.65 26.38
C THR A 62 14.64 8.94 25.56
N GLY A 63 14.48 9.47 24.34
CA GLY A 63 15.59 9.88 23.46
C GLY A 63 15.96 8.94 22.30
N TYR A 64 15.59 7.66 22.31
CA TYR A 64 15.99 6.69 21.27
C TYR A 64 14.79 6.01 20.58
N LEU A 65 15.02 5.49 19.37
CA LEU A 65 14.02 4.72 18.61
C LEU A 65 14.01 3.26 19.09
N VAL A 66 12.83 2.79 19.47
CA VAL A 66 12.55 1.39 19.80
C VAL A 66 11.58 0.85 18.77
N GLY A 67 11.75 -0.41 18.36
CA GLY A 67 10.93 -1.09 17.37
C GLY A 67 9.44 -1.19 17.74
N THR A 68 8.87 -2.38 17.68
CA THR A 68 7.46 -2.60 18.04
C THR A 68 7.24 -2.52 19.56
N LEU A 69 5.97 -2.38 19.97
CA LEU A 69 5.56 -2.32 21.39
C LEU A 69 5.85 -3.62 22.17
N ASP A 70 6.20 -4.70 21.48
CA ASP A 70 6.50 -6.00 22.07
C ASP A 70 7.71 -5.97 22.99
N ARG A 71 8.63 -5.01 22.77
CA ARG A 71 9.84 -4.82 23.59
C ARG A 71 9.64 -3.89 24.79
N PHE A 72 8.43 -3.34 24.98
CA PHE A 72 8.14 -2.39 26.04
C PHE A 72 7.75 -3.14 27.31
N ASN A 73 8.30 -2.72 28.45
CA ASN A 73 7.78 -3.15 29.74
C ASN A 73 6.41 -2.48 30.02
N ASN A 74 5.72 -2.95 31.06
CA ASN A 74 4.37 -2.47 31.40
C ASN A 74 4.35 -0.95 31.67
N ALA A 75 5.35 -0.41 32.36
CA ALA A 75 5.44 1.01 32.67
C ALA A 75 5.56 1.88 31.40
N LYS A 76 6.40 1.48 30.43
CA LYS A 76 6.55 2.21 29.16
C LYS A 76 5.35 2.06 28.23
N ARG A 77 4.61 0.97 28.34
CA ARG A 77 3.35 0.81 27.62
C ARG A 77 2.27 1.77 28.16
N ALA A 78 2.17 1.92 29.48
CA ALA A 78 1.27 2.92 30.08
C ALA A 78 1.66 4.35 29.68
N GLU A 79 2.95 4.69 29.75
CA GLU A 79 3.44 6.00 29.31
C GLU A 79 3.13 6.28 27.83
N GLU A 80 3.21 5.27 26.95
CA GLU A 80 2.87 5.43 25.53
C GLU A 80 1.38 5.69 25.31
N HIS A 81 0.52 5.00 26.08
CA HIS A 81 -0.92 5.19 26.02
C HIS A 81 -1.35 6.61 26.43
N ASP A 82 -0.68 7.18 27.43
CA ASP A 82 -1.00 8.52 27.97
C ASP A 82 -0.44 9.67 27.12
N ARG A 83 0.22 9.39 25.99
CA ARG A 83 0.76 10.42 25.09
C ARG A 83 -0.35 11.20 24.40
N VAL A 84 -0.28 12.53 24.51
CA VAL A 84 -1.20 13.45 23.84
C VAL A 84 -0.73 13.71 22.40
N LYS A 85 -1.66 13.61 21.44
CA LYS A 85 -1.42 13.98 20.04
C LYS A 85 -1.74 15.47 19.88
N HIS A 86 -0.72 16.27 19.57
CA HIS A 86 -0.91 17.68 19.27
C HIS A 86 -1.26 17.88 17.78
N GLY A 87 -2.15 18.82 17.49
CA GLY A 87 -2.44 19.23 16.09
C GLY A 87 -3.41 18.34 15.32
N MET A 88 -3.98 17.31 15.93
CA MET A 88 -5.17 16.64 15.40
C MET A 88 -6.42 17.16 16.12
N PRO A 89 -7.49 17.55 15.42
CA PRO A 89 -8.77 17.78 16.07
C PRO A 89 -9.18 16.50 16.80
N ALA A 90 -9.78 16.65 17.98
CA ALA A 90 -10.28 15.51 18.73
C ALA A 90 -11.26 14.74 17.83
N ALA A 91 -11.08 13.42 17.73
CA ALA A 91 -12.05 12.57 17.05
C ALA A 91 -13.38 12.74 17.81
N VAL A 92 -14.38 13.30 17.12
CA VAL A 92 -15.76 13.38 17.58
C VAL A 92 -16.37 11.99 17.58
#